data_AF-A0A6A8Q9P1-F1
#
_entry.id   AF-A0A6A8Q9P1-F1
#
_cell.length_a   1.000
_cell.length_b   1.000
_cell.length_c   1.000
_cell.angle_alpha   90.00
_cell.angle_beta   90.00
_cell.angle_gamma   90.00
#
_symmetry.space_group_name_H-M   'P 1'
#
loop_
_entity.id
_entity.type
_entity.pdbx_description
1 polymer ?
#
loop_
_entity_poly.entity_id
_entity_poly.type
_entity_poly.pdbx_seq_one_letter_code
_entity_poly.pdbx_strand_id
1 'polypeptide(L)'
;MNRLDVKISSFPSVRKPDAPTSVNLLDWLRNDNSDVIQQLRCLSGEAYQVKKRSLSGITPSGTFSNRGESGMIEHSGLIQFDIDSKDNAVNMDDLKFKIQHIPYVAYLSYSTSGNGLWGLIPIKHKDQHKAHFRAIQKAFSNTGITIDPAPSNVASFRFISYDPDPYFNVDAEVFTYTIDNTSTRPTGRNNREKVEELVDKISMTHTDITDSYDNWLKVGFALSEEFGESGRSLFHRVSQWHPDYNSRECDVQYNKCLKSNRNGITIASFFHLCKVHGIELTKSDPIHYSQKDRALQGKYEAQENAPYGYNPYTGEIFDERGYPSEWDFHLN
;
A
#
# COMPACT_ATOMS: atom_id res chain seq x y z
N MET A 1 -21.72 -8.96 14.66
CA MET A 1 -22.36 -9.15 13.35
C MET A 1 -21.31 -9.79 12.46
N ASN A 2 -21.58 -10.96 11.90
CA ASN A 2 -20.60 -11.73 11.14
C ASN A 2 -20.07 -10.90 9.94
N ARG A 3 -18.77 -10.61 9.92
CA ARG A 3 -18.14 -9.76 8.91
C ARG A 3 -18.12 -10.39 7.51
N LEU A 4 -18.20 -11.72 7.42
CA LEU A 4 -18.17 -12.47 6.17
C LEU A 4 -19.57 -12.77 5.61
N ASP A 5 -20.63 -12.52 6.40
CA ASP A 5 -22.02 -12.72 5.97
C ASP A 5 -22.51 -11.51 5.15
N VAL A 6 -21.96 -11.38 3.94
CA VAL A 6 -22.20 -10.27 3.02
C VAL A 6 -22.46 -10.75 1.60
N LYS A 7 -23.17 -9.95 0.82
CA LYS A 7 -23.39 -10.22 -0.61
C LYS A 7 -22.22 -9.69 -1.45
N ILE A 8 -21.82 -10.48 -2.43
CA ILE A 8 -20.76 -10.16 -3.41
C ILE A 8 -21.16 -10.65 -4.80
N SER A 9 -20.46 -10.19 -5.83
CA SER A 9 -20.60 -10.74 -7.19
C SER A 9 -19.66 -11.93 -7.41
N SER A 10 -20.22 -13.01 -7.94
CA SER A 10 -19.50 -14.12 -8.56
C SER A 10 -19.61 -14.06 -10.08
N PHE A 11 -18.63 -14.65 -10.77
CA PHE A 11 -18.59 -14.75 -12.22
C PHE A 11 -18.24 -16.18 -12.64
N PRO A 12 -18.83 -16.69 -13.74
CA PRO A 12 -18.54 -18.06 -14.20
C PRO A 12 -17.08 -18.26 -14.61
N SER A 13 -16.41 -17.20 -15.07
CA SER A 13 -14.97 -17.19 -15.30
C SER A 13 -14.43 -15.77 -15.41
N VAL A 14 -13.10 -15.63 -15.33
CA VAL A 14 -12.42 -14.32 -15.50
C VAL A 14 -12.71 -13.67 -16.85
N ARG A 15 -13.10 -14.45 -17.87
CA ARG A 15 -13.41 -13.99 -19.24
C ARG A 15 -14.85 -13.55 -19.45
N LYS A 16 -15.72 -13.68 -18.44
CA LYS A 16 -17.13 -13.27 -18.50
C LYS A 16 -17.42 -12.13 -17.51
N PRO A 17 -16.88 -10.92 -17.75
CA PRO A 17 -17.02 -9.80 -16.81
C PRO A 17 -18.45 -9.25 -16.72
N ASP A 18 -19.29 -9.51 -17.70
CA ASP A 18 -20.65 -8.91 -17.81
C ASP A 18 -21.77 -9.84 -17.32
N ALA A 19 -21.43 -10.95 -16.66
CA ALA A 19 -22.39 -11.93 -16.16
C ALA A 19 -22.27 -12.14 -14.62
N PRO A 20 -22.41 -11.10 -13.79
CA PRO A 20 -22.34 -11.24 -12.34
C PRO A 20 -23.56 -12.00 -11.81
N THR A 21 -23.33 -12.87 -10.82
CA THR A 21 -24.38 -13.48 -10.00
C THR A 21 -24.14 -13.14 -8.54
N SER A 22 -25.15 -12.62 -7.86
CA SER A 22 -25.06 -12.31 -6.42
C SER A 22 -25.01 -13.59 -5.61
N VAL A 23 -24.01 -13.72 -4.74
CA VAL A 23 -23.82 -14.85 -3.82
C VAL A 23 -23.49 -14.34 -2.42
N ASN A 24 -23.71 -15.18 -1.40
CA ASN A 24 -23.22 -14.93 -0.05
C ASN A 24 -21.73 -15.32 0.04
N LEU A 25 -20.90 -14.44 0.60
CA LEU A 25 -19.47 -14.66 0.69
C LEU A 25 -19.11 -15.83 1.62
N LEU A 26 -19.71 -15.93 2.80
CA LEU A 26 -19.41 -17.01 3.75
C LEU A 26 -19.74 -18.39 3.17
N ASP A 27 -20.90 -18.51 2.51
CA ASP A 27 -21.27 -19.75 1.82
C ASP A 27 -20.30 -20.06 0.68
N TRP A 28 -19.90 -19.04 -0.09
CA TRP A 28 -18.90 -19.21 -1.14
C TRP A 28 -17.55 -19.72 -0.61
N LEU A 29 -17.07 -19.18 0.51
CA LEU A 29 -15.80 -19.58 1.12
C LEU A 29 -15.84 -20.98 1.72
N ARG A 30 -17.02 -21.44 2.15
CA ARG A 30 -17.24 -22.79 2.71
C ARG A 30 -17.51 -23.85 1.65
N ASN A 31 -17.79 -23.45 0.40
CA ASN A 31 -18.02 -24.40 -0.67
C ASN A 31 -16.79 -25.28 -0.89
N ASP A 32 -16.99 -26.60 -0.86
CA ASP A 32 -15.95 -27.55 -1.16
C ASP A 32 -15.62 -27.52 -2.66
N ASN A 33 -14.41 -27.06 -2.97
CA ASN A 33 -13.86 -27.03 -4.32
C ASN A 33 -12.65 -27.97 -4.47
N SER A 34 -12.47 -28.90 -3.52
CA SER A 34 -11.31 -29.79 -3.41
C SER A 34 -10.99 -30.51 -4.71
N ASP A 35 -11.95 -31.25 -5.29
CA ASP A 35 -11.76 -32.02 -6.52
C ASP A 35 -11.25 -31.17 -7.68
N VAL A 36 -11.91 -30.03 -7.92
CA VAL A 36 -11.58 -29.14 -9.05
C VAL A 36 -10.20 -28.51 -8.89
N ILE A 37 -9.86 -28.09 -7.67
CA ILE A 37 -8.58 -27.44 -7.38
C ILE A 37 -7.43 -28.45 -7.33
N GLN A 38 -7.65 -29.65 -6.76
CA GLN A 38 -6.64 -30.72 -6.77
C GLN A 38 -6.34 -31.16 -8.20
N GLN A 39 -7.36 -31.36 -9.05
CA GLN A 39 -7.15 -31.63 -10.47
C GLN A 39 -6.38 -30.50 -11.18
N LEU A 40 -6.69 -29.24 -10.88
CA LEU A 40 -5.94 -28.10 -11.43
C LEU A 40 -4.46 -28.15 -11.02
N ARG A 41 -4.17 -28.46 -9.75
CA ARG A 41 -2.81 -28.51 -9.20
C ARG A 41 -1.95 -29.64 -9.79
N CYS A 42 -2.57 -30.68 -10.36
CA CYS A 42 -1.87 -31.71 -11.14
C CYS A 42 -1.41 -31.23 -12.54
N LEU A 43 -1.92 -30.10 -13.03
CA LEU A 43 -1.56 -29.56 -14.35
C LEU A 43 -0.36 -28.62 -14.26
N SER A 44 0.34 -28.45 -15.38
CA SER A 44 1.44 -27.48 -15.52
C SER A 44 1.35 -26.72 -16.84
N GLY A 45 2.16 -25.67 -16.98
CA GLY A 45 2.29 -24.91 -18.23
C GLY A 45 0.96 -24.35 -18.76
N GLU A 46 0.73 -24.51 -20.05
CA GLU A 46 -0.44 -23.99 -20.75
C GLU A 46 -1.76 -24.63 -20.27
N ALA A 47 -1.77 -25.94 -20.03
CA ALA A 47 -2.95 -26.66 -19.57
C ALA A 47 -3.47 -26.11 -18.23
N TYR A 48 -2.55 -25.82 -17.30
CA TYR A 48 -2.89 -25.16 -16.03
C TYR A 48 -3.52 -23.78 -16.27
N GLN A 49 -2.93 -22.95 -17.13
CA GLN A 49 -3.43 -21.59 -17.39
C GLN A 49 -4.80 -21.58 -18.05
N VAL A 50 -5.04 -22.49 -19.00
CA VAL A 50 -6.34 -22.64 -19.67
C VAL A 50 -7.40 -23.07 -18.67
N LYS A 51 -7.12 -24.11 -17.87
CA LYS A 51 -8.07 -24.61 -16.85
C LYS A 51 -8.33 -23.54 -15.79
N LYS A 52 -7.29 -22.88 -15.24
CA LYS A 52 -7.45 -21.80 -14.24
C LYS A 52 -8.36 -20.68 -14.76
N ARG A 53 -8.16 -20.21 -16.00
CA ARG A 53 -8.98 -19.14 -16.60
C ARG A 53 -10.44 -19.54 -16.85
N SER A 54 -10.75 -20.84 -16.83
CA SER A 54 -12.12 -21.36 -16.92
C SER A 54 -12.82 -21.44 -15.57
N LEU A 55 -12.08 -21.37 -14.45
CA LEU A 55 -12.66 -21.42 -13.12
C LEU A 55 -13.48 -20.18 -12.81
N SER A 56 -14.53 -20.39 -12.03
CA SER A 56 -15.33 -19.31 -11.44
C SER A 56 -14.52 -18.55 -10.40
N GLY A 57 -15.05 -17.39 -10.03
CA GLY A 57 -14.44 -16.54 -9.02
C GLY A 57 -15.36 -15.41 -8.62
N ILE A 58 -14.89 -14.58 -7.72
CA ILE A 58 -15.65 -13.52 -7.07
C ILE A 58 -14.91 -12.20 -7.13
N THR A 59 -15.62 -11.12 -6.81
CA THR A 59 -15.05 -9.83 -6.40
C THR A 59 -15.37 -9.62 -4.92
N PRO A 60 -14.47 -10.01 -3.99
CA PRO A 60 -14.77 -9.99 -2.55
C PRO A 60 -15.16 -8.60 -2.02
N SER A 61 -14.69 -7.55 -2.68
CA SER A 61 -14.91 -6.16 -2.28
C SER A 61 -16.33 -5.65 -2.54
N GLY A 62 -17.20 -6.39 -3.24
CA GLY A 62 -18.56 -5.92 -3.45
C GLY A 62 -19.39 -6.62 -4.52
N THR A 63 -20.54 -6.01 -4.79
CA THR A 63 -21.45 -6.36 -5.87
C THR A 63 -21.29 -5.40 -7.03
N PHE A 64 -21.50 -5.92 -8.24
CA PHE A 64 -21.19 -5.23 -9.49
C PHE A 64 -22.22 -5.51 -10.58
N SER A 65 -22.51 -4.52 -11.43
CA SER A 65 -23.26 -4.68 -12.68
C SER A 65 -22.43 -5.34 -13.77
N ASN A 66 -21.13 -5.09 -13.76
CA ASN A 66 -20.11 -5.70 -14.60
C ASN A 66 -18.76 -5.59 -13.86
N ARG A 67 -17.81 -6.49 -14.15
CA ARG A 67 -16.51 -6.51 -13.47
C ARG A 67 -15.62 -5.34 -13.93
N GLY A 68 -15.77 -4.20 -13.25
CA GLY A 68 -14.97 -2.98 -13.41
C GLY A 68 -15.29 -1.96 -12.31
N GLU A 69 -14.39 -1.00 -12.07
CA GLU A 69 -14.57 0.01 -10.99
C GLU A 69 -15.88 0.80 -11.18
N SER A 70 -16.20 1.19 -12.41
CA SER A 70 -17.44 1.92 -12.75
C SER A 70 -18.71 1.07 -12.61
N GLY A 71 -18.57 -0.26 -12.55
CA GLY A 71 -19.67 -1.20 -12.38
C GLY A 71 -20.00 -1.50 -10.92
N MET A 72 -19.32 -0.87 -9.95
CA MET A 72 -19.57 -1.07 -8.52
C MET A 72 -20.99 -0.64 -8.15
N ILE A 73 -21.76 -1.55 -7.56
CA ILE A 73 -23.10 -1.27 -7.01
C ILE A 73 -22.99 -0.99 -5.51
N GLU A 74 -22.37 -1.92 -4.78
CA GLU A 74 -22.20 -1.80 -3.33
C GLU A 74 -20.91 -2.48 -2.86
N HIS A 75 -20.11 -1.75 -2.09
CA HIS A 75 -18.90 -2.27 -1.47
C HIS A 75 -19.24 -3.14 -0.24
N SER A 76 -18.72 -4.37 -0.20
CA SER A 76 -18.99 -5.37 0.86
C SER A 76 -18.50 -4.90 2.23
N GLY A 77 -17.39 -4.14 2.23
CA GLY A 77 -16.67 -3.73 3.43
C GLY A 77 -15.44 -4.59 3.69
N LEU A 78 -15.07 -5.45 2.74
CA LEU A 78 -13.90 -6.31 2.81
C LEU A 78 -12.92 -5.95 1.69
N ILE A 79 -11.63 -6.15 1.95
CA ILE A 79 -10.56 -6.08 0.97
C ILE A 79 -9.83 -7.41 0.97
N GLN A 80 -9.53 -7.94 -0.22
CA GLN A 80 -8.67 -9.11 -0.35
C GLN A 80 -7.18 -8.71 -0.32
N PHE A 81 -6.33 -9.60 0.17
CA PHE A 81 -4.89 -9.53 -0.02
C PHE A 81 -4.39 -10.88 -0.54
N ASP A 82 -3.36 -10.85 -1.39
CA ASP A 82 -2.74 -12.04 -1.98
C ASP A 82 -1.23 -12.00 -1.71
N ILE A 83 -0.67 -13.14 -1.29
CA ILE A 83 0.75 -13.33 -0.99
C ILE A 83 1.28 -14.44 -1.89
N ASP A 84 2.28 -14.13 -2.71
CA ASP A 84 2.98 -15.11 -3.56
C ASP A 84 4.31 -15.51 -2.90
N SER A 85 4.64 -16.81 -2.94
CA SER A 85 5.92 -17.32 -2.41
C SER A 85 7.13 -16.83 -3.21
N LYS A 86 6.96 -16.39 -4.45
CA LYS A 86 8.07 -15.84 -5.25
C LYS A 86 8.54 -14.49 -4.74
N ASP A 87 7.63 -13.70 -4.19
CA ASP A 87 7.92 -12.36 -3.66
C ASP A 87 8.27 -12.42 -2.16
N ASN A 88 8.14 -13.59 -1.53
CA ASN A 88 8.29 -13.79 -0.11
C ASN A 88 9.11 -15.07 0.15
N ALA A 89 10.40 -14.92 0.42
CA ALA A 89 11.32 -16.02 0.70
C ALA A 89 11.15 -16.60 2.13
N VAL A 90 9.91 -16.95 2.49
CA VAL A 90 9.51 -17.52 3.78
C VAL A 90 8.65 -18.75 3.56
N ASN A 91 8.58 -19.62 4.58
CA ASN A 91 7.68 -20.77 4.54
C ASN A 91 6.21 -20.30 4.63
N MET A 92 5.35 -20.78 3.72
CA MET A 92 3.95 -20.38 3.64
C MET A 92 3.10 -20.93 4.80
N ASP A 93 3.41 -22.11 5.34
CA ASP A 93 2.73 -22.66 6.52
C ASP A 93 3.02 -21.79 7.75
N ASP A 94 4.30 -21.44 7.97
CA ASP A 94 4.71 -20.56 9.06
C ASP A 94 4.07 -19.17 8.91
N LEU A 95 4.04 -18.65 7.68
CA LEU A 95 3.43 -17.37 7.38
C LEU A 95 1.91 -17.40 7.61
N LYS A 96 1.23 -18.47 7.19
CA LYS A 96 -0.19 -18.66 7.43
C LYS A 96 -0.48 -18.68 8.93
N PHE A 97 0.34 -19.41 9.70
CA PHE A 97 0.22 -19.47 11.16
C PHE A 97 0.39 -18.09 11.81
N LYS A 98 1.30 -17.26 11.30
CA LYS A 98 1.50 -15.91 11.82
C LYS A 98 0.34 -14.97 11.46
N ILE A 99 -0.09 -14.96 10.19
CA ILE A 99 -1.11 -14.03 9.69
C ILE A 99 -2.49 -14.30 10.30
N GLN A 100 -2.85 -15.56 10.60
CA GLN A 100 -4.14 -15.87 11.22
C GLN A 100 -4.32 -15.27 12.63
N HIS A 101 -3.24 -14.86 13.30
CA HIS A 101 -3.31 -14.20 14.61
C HIS A 101 -3.45 -12.67 14.51
N ILE A 102 -3.48 -12.09 13.29
CA ILE A 102 -3.76 -10.66 13.10
C ILE A 102 -5.23 -10.41 13.40
N PRO A 103 -5.58 -9.50 14.33
CA PRO A 103 -6.97 -9.24 14.72
C PRO A 103 -7.85 -8.76 13.56
N TYR A 104 -7.25 -8.13 12.54
CA TYR A 104 -7.93 -7.62 11.35
C TYR A 104 -8.17 -8.68 10.26
N VAL A 105 -7.59 -9.88 10.35
CA VAL A 105 -7.76 -10.92 9.32
C VAL A 105 -9.07 -11.66 9.58
N ALA A 106 -10.03 -11.51 8.67
CA ALA A 106 -11.33 -12.19 8.73
C ALA A 106 -11.31 -13.58 8.08
N TYR A 107 -10.46 -13.78 7.08
CA TYR A 107 -10.30 -15.04 6.37
C TYR A 107 -8.87 -15.19 5.87
N LEU A 108 -8.33 -16.40 5.90
CA LEU A 108 -7.02 -16.72 5.34
C LEU A 108 -6.98 -18.17 4.82
N SER A 109 -6.45 -18.37 3.63
CA SER A 109 -6.42 -19.67 2.95
C SER A 109 -5.27 -19.76 1.97
N TYR A 110 -4.88 -20.99 1.64
CA TYR A 110 -4.07 -21.26 0.46
C TYR A 110 -4.73 -20.77 -0.82
N SER A 111 -3.90 -20.29 -1.75
CA SER A 111 -4.35 -19.78 -3.03
C SER A 111 -4.76 -20.89 -4.00
N THR A 112 -5.35 -20.53 -5.15
CA THR A 112 -5.74 -21.49 -6.19
C THR A 112 -4.60 -22.44 -6.59
N SER A 113 -3.35 -21.95 -6.67
CA SER A 113 -2.19 -22.79 -6.98
C SER A 113 -1.72 -23.65 -5.79
N GLY A 114 -2.02 -23.23 -4.56
CA GLY A 114 -1.48 -23.83 -3.34
C GLY A 114 -0.10 -23.31 -2.94
N ASN A 115 0.54 -22.48 -3.76
CA ASN A 115 1.91 -21.99 -3.52
C ASN A 115 1.98 -20.65 -2.78
N GLY A 116 0.84 -20.05 -2.48
CA GLY A 116 0.76 -18.74 -1.85
C GLY A 116 -0.50 -18.66 -1.01
N LEU A 117 -0.68 -17.54 -0.30
CA LEU A 117 -1.82 -17.31 0.58
C LEU A 117 -2.70 -16.21 0.02
N TRP A 118 -3.95 -16.18 0.48
CA TRP A 118 -4.83 -15.05 0.29
C TRP A 118 -5.77 -14.92 1.47
N GLY A 119 -6.25 -13.71 1.73
CA GLY A 119 -7.16 -13.47 2.83
C GLY A 119 -8.03 -12.25 2.64
N LEU A 120 -8.83 -11.95 3.66
CA LEU A 120 -9.78 -10.84 3.70
C LEU A 120 -9.60 -10.02 4.97
N ILE A 121 -9.66 -8.70 4.83
CA ILE A 121 -9.63 -7.73 5.93
C ILE A 121 -10.89 -6.84 5.84
N PRO A 122 -11.68 -6.69 6.92
CA PRO A 122 -12.78 -5.74 6.94
C PRO A 122 -12.27 -4.31 7.13
N ILE A 123 -12.86 -3.35 6.42
CA ILE A 123 -12.44 -1.95 6.42
C ILE A 123 -13.55 -1.02 6.86
N LYS A 124 -13.18 0.13 7.45
CA LYS A 124 -14.13 1.13 7.94
C LYS A 124 -14.74 1.99 6.83
N HIS A 125 -13.89 2.56 5.97
CA HIS A 125 -14.29 3.56 4.97
C HIS A 125 -14.38 2.92 3.59
N LYS A 126 -15.56 2.40 3.26
CA LYS A 126 -15.86 1.67 2.01
C LYS A 126 -15.58 2.48 0.74
N ASP A 127 -15.74 3.80 0.83
CA ASP A 127 -15.45 4.79 -0.21
C ASP A 127 -13.95 5.03 -0.43
N GLN A 128 -13.10 4.60 0.51
CA GLN A 128 -11.65 4.80 0.50
C GLN A 128 -10.86 3.51 0.27
N HIS A 129 -11.41 2.58 -0.53
CA HIS A 129 -10.84 1.26 -0.80
C HIS A 129 -9.33 1.29 -1.12
N LYS A 130 -8.92 2.16 -2.06
CA LYS A 130 -7.51 2.31 -2.47
C LYS A 130 -6.63 2.79 -1.31
N ALA A 131 -7.13 3.66 -0.44
CA ALA A 131 -6.37 4.18 0.69
C ALA A 131 -6.20 3.14 1.80
N HIS A 132 -7.26 2.38 2.08
CA HIS A 132 -7.19 1.20 2.96
C HIS A 132 -6.21 0.17 2.42
N PHE A 133 -6.28 -0.17 1.13
CA PHE A 133 -5.37 -1.15 0.54
C PHE A 133 -3.91 -0.73 0.67
N ARG A 134 -3.59 0.56 0.46
CA ARG A 134 -2.21 1.07 0.68
C ARG A 134 -1.77 0.95 2.13
N ALA A 135 -2.64 1.24 3.08
CA ALA A 135 -2.35 1.08 4.50
C ALA A 135 -2.09 -0.40 4.86
N ILE A 136 -2.91 -1.31 4.34
CA ILE A 136 -2.72 -2.77 4.47
C ILE A 136 -1.38 -3.19 3.86
N GLN A 137 -1.09 -2.78 2.63
CA GLN A 137 0.17 -3.09 1.95
C GLN A 137 1.38 -2.57 2.72
N LYS A 138 1.31 -1.34 3.27
CA LYS A 138 2.35 -0.78 4.11
C LYS A 138 2.53 -1.57 5.40
N ALA A 139 1.43 -1.96 6.05
CA ALA A 139 1.44 -2.77 7.27
C ALA A 139 2.16 -4.12 7.05
N PHE A 140 1.82 -4.86 5.99
CA PHE A 140 2.54 -6.09 5.63
C PHE A 140 4.02 -5.83 5.27
N SER A 141 4.31 -4.76 4.53
CA SER A 141 5.69 -4.45 4.14
C SER A 141 6.60 -4.14 5.33
N ASN A 142 6.06 -3.54 6.39
CA ASN A 142 6.81 -3.24 7.62
C ASN A 142 7.24 -4.51 8.35
N THR A 143 6.56 -5.63 8.14
CA THR A 143 6.94 -6.95 8.69
C THR A 143 7.76 -7.78 7.70
N GLY A 144 8.21 -7.17 6.59
CA GLY A 144 8.96 -7.86 5.53
C GLY A 144 8.10 -8.74 4.61
N ILE A 145 6.77 -8.63 4.65
CA ILE A 145 5.85 -9.38 3.78
C ILE A 145 5.40 -8.50 2.61
N THR A 146 5.53 -9.01 1.40
CA THR A 146 5.03 -8.35 0.18
C THR A 146 3.69 -8.95 -0.23
N ILE A 147 2.68 -8.09 -0.43
CA ILE A 147 1.37 -8.48 -0.98
C ILE A 147 1.22 -7.96 -2.43
N ASP A 148 0.51 -8.70 -3.27
CA ASP A 148 0.18 -8.32 -4.65
C ASP A 148 -0.59 -6.98 -4.65
N PRO A 149 -0.21 -5.97 -5.45
CA PRO A 149 -0.91 -4.68 -5.50
C PRO A 149 -2.26 -4.70 -6.25
N ALA A 150 -2.57 -5.76 -7.00
CA ALA A 150 -3.77 -5.85 -7.82
C ALA A 150 -5.08 -5.59 -7.03
N PRO A 151 -5.26 -6.11 -5.79
CA PRO A 151 -6.44 -5.86 -4.98
C PRO A 151 -6.68 -4.41 -4.56
N SER A 152 -5.75 -3.48 -4.85
CA SER A 152 -6.05 -2.04 -4.79
C SER A 152 -7.21 -1.62 -5.72
N ASN A 153 -7.47 -2.39 -6.77
CA ASN A 153 -8.66 -2.24 -7.59
C ASN A 153 -9.84 -2.96 -6.94
N VAL A 154 -10.91 -2.22 -6.69
CA VAL A 154 -12.11 -2.75 -6.03
C VAL A 154 -12.78 -3.89 -6.81
N ALA A 155 -12.63 -3.95 -8.13
CA ALA A 155 -13.15 -5.01 -9.01
C ALA A 155 -12.18 -6.19 -9.18
N SER A 156 -11.21 -6.33 -8.28
CA SER A 156 -10.22 -7.43 -8.32
C SER A 156 -10.88 -8.78 -8.22
N PHE A 157 -10.46 -9.66 -9.11
CA PHE A 157 -11.06 -10.98 -9.27
C PHE A 157 -10.29 -12.02 -8.49
N ARG A 158 -11.02 -12.86 -7.77
CA ARG A 158 -10.47 -13.97 -6.99
C ARG A 158 -11.06 -15.28 -7.47
N PHE A 159 -10.22 -16.13 -8.06
CA PHE A 159 -10.60 -17.49 -8.42
C PHE A 159 -11.00 -18.28 -7.16
N ILE A 160 -11.85 -19.29 -7.35
CA ILE A 160 -12.02 -20.33 -6.33
C ILE A 160 -10.66 -20.92 -5.92
N SER A 161 -10.56 -21.33 -4.66
CA SER A 161 -9.39 -21.97 -4.08
C SER A 161 -9.83 -23.10 -3.15
N TYR A 162 -8.86 -23.90 -2.72
CA TYR A 162 -9.10 -24.96 -1.74
C TYR A 162 -7.93 -25.00 -0.75
N ASP A 163 -8.30 -25.08 0.52
CA ASP A 163 -7.44 -25.28 1.67
C ASP A 163 -8.19 -26.26 2.58
N PRO A 164 -7.56 -27.36 3.05
CA PRO A 164 -8.19 -28.27 4.00
C PRO A 164 -8.45 -27.63 5.37
N ASP A 165 -7.73 -26.56 5.72
CA ASP A 165 -7.84 -25.88 7.02
C ASP A 165 -7.80 -24.35 6.87
N PRO A 166 -8.81 -23.74 6.20
CA PRO A 166 -8.88 -22.29 6.06
C PRO A 166 -9.21 -21.64 7.42
N TYR A 167 -8.57 -20.51 7.70
CA TYR A 167 -8.85 -19.73 8.90
C TYR A 167 -10.07 -18.82 8.68
N PHE A 168 -10.94 -18.77 9.69
CA PHE A 168 -12.11 -17.90 9.74
C PHE A 168 -12.16 -17.13 11.06
N ASN A 169 -12.33 -15.82 10.96
CA ASN A 169 -12.61 -14.93 12.09
C ASN A 169 -13.80 -14.03 11.74
N VAL A 170 -15.00 -14.46 12.16
CA VAL A 170 -16.26 -13.76 11.86
C VAL A 170 -16.40 -12.44 12.61
N ASP A 171 -15.61 -12.24 13.66
CA ASP A 171 -15.60 -11.08 14.54
C ASP A 171 -14.33 -10.24 14.40
N ALA A 172 -13.58 -10.42 13.30
CA ALA A 172 -12.37 -9.67 13.00
C ALA A 172 -12.55 -8.15 13.18
N GLU A 173 -11.52 -7.53 13.74
CA GLU A 173 -11.49 -6.09 13.98
C GLU A 173 -11.54 -5.34 12.65
N VAL A 174 -12.26 -4.22 12.65
CA VAL A 174 -12.37 -3.39 11.45
C VAL A 174 -11.11 -2.56 11.30
N PHE A 175 -10.42 -2.73 10.17
CA PHE A 175 -9.26 -1.95 9.83
C PHE A 175 -9.66 -0.50 9.52
N THR A 176 -9.12 0.45 10.29
CA THR A 176 -9.54 1.86 10.23
C THR A 176 -8.51 2.77 9.57
N TYR A 177 -7.28 2.30 9.35
CA TYR A 177 -6.18 3.11 8.82
C TYR A 177 -6.26 3.30 7.30
N THR A 178 -5.89 4.49 6.85
CA THR A 178 -5.90 4.86 5.42
C THR A 178 -4.61 5.60 5.06
N ILE A 179 -4.06 5.30 3.89
CA ILE A 179 -2.95 6.04 3.29
C ILE A 179 -3.41 6.57 1.93
N ASP A 180 -3.63 7.87 1.84
CA ASP A 180 -3.98 8.51 0.57
C ASP A 180 -2.77 8.69 -0.34
N ASN A 181 -3.03 8.65 -1.65
CA ASN A 181 -2.05 9.06 -2.67
C ASN A 181 -1.95 10.59 -2.79
N THR A 182 -2.75 11.35 -2.04
CA THR A 182 -2.42 12.75 -1.81
C THR A 182 -1.02 12.75 -1.24
N SER A 183 -0.13 13.51 -1.85
CA SER A 183 1.20 13.78 -1.35
C SER A 183 1.12 14.49 0.02
N THR A 184 0.72 13.76 1.05
CA THR A 184 1.15 13.95 2.42
C THR A 184 2.04 12.77 2.70
N ARG A 185 3.23 12.79 2.07
CA ARG A 185 4.39 12.08 2.61
C ARG A 185 4.42 12.34 4.12
N PRO A 186 4.85 11.37 4.95
CA PRO A 186 5.02 11.58 6.38
C PRO A 186 5.75 12.91 6.58
N THR A 187 5.20 13.75 7.45
CA THR A 187 5.78 15.04 7.86
C THR A 187 7.07 14.79 8.65
N GLY A 188 8.09 14.27 7.97
CA GLY A 188 9.42 14.86 8.01
C GLY A 188 9.42 16.03 7.02
N ARG A 189 9.14 17.23 7.54
CA ARG A 189 9.02 18.54 6.89
C ARG A 189 7.90 18.72 5.84
N ASN A 190 7.10 19.77 6.01
CA ASN A 190 6.12 20.25 5.02
C ASN A 190 6.83 20.56 3.68
N ASN A 191 6.19 20.36 2.52
CA ASN A 191 6.73 20.75 1.21
C ASN A 191 7.22 22.21 1.21
N ARG A 192 6.54 23.11 1.91
CA ARG A 192 6.99 24.49 2.08
C ARG A 192 8.35 24.57 2.77
N GLU A 193 8.58 23.85 3.86
CA GLU A 193 9.87 23.85 4.57
C GLU A 193 11.01 23.27 3.72
N LYS A 194 10.72 22.22 2.94
CA LYS A 194 11.68 21.63 1.99
C LYS A 194 12.04 22.60 0.89
N VAL A 195 11.04 23.30 0.33
CA VAL A 195 11.28 24.30 -0.70
C VAL A 195 12.06 25.48 -0.14
N GLU A 196 11.68 26.01 1.03
CA GLU A 196 12.42 27.09 1.70
C GLU A 196 13.88 26.70 1.94
N GLU A 197 14.16 25.50 2.46
CA GLU A 197 15.54 25.02 2.66
C GLU A 197 16.34 24.95 1.35
N LEU A 198 15.73 24.46 0.27
CA LEU A 198 16.40 24.38 -1.03
C LEU A 198 16.62 25.79 -1.61
N VAL A 199 15.67 26.71 -1.44
CA VAL A 199 15.81 28.11 -1.86
C VAL A 199 16.88 28.83 -1.04
N ASP A 200 16.97 28.56 0.27
CA ASP A 200 18.03 29.06 1.13
C ASP A 200 19.39 28.55 0.65
N LYS A 201 19.51 27.25 0.32
CA LYS A 201 20.75 26.67 -0.23
C LYS A 201 21.12 27.28 -1.58
N ILE A 202 20.17 27.40 -2.51
CA ILE A 202 20.36 28.11 -3.79
C ILE A 202 20.88 29.53 -3.54
N SER A 203 20.31 30.22 -2.54
CA SER A 203 20.73 31.57 -2.17
C SER A 203 22.10 31.63 -1.52
N MET A 204 22.52 30.57 -0.81
CA MET A 204 23.85 30.48 -0.22
C MET A 204 24.93 30.12 -1.24
N THR A 205 24.60 29.28 -2.22
CA THR A 205 25.55 28.81 -3.25
C THR A 205 25.55 29.66 -4.51
N HIS A 206 24.61 30.61 -4.62
CA HIS A 206 24.35 31.40 -5.83
C HIS A 206 24.18 30.53 -7.09
N THR A 207 23.56 29.36 -6.92
CA THR A 207 23.39 28.39 -8.01
C THR A 207 22.19 28.75 -8.87
N ASP A 208 22.41 29.00 -10.15
CA ASP A 208 21.34 29.17 -11.12
C ASP A 208 20.78 27.81 -11.55
N ILE A 209 19.56 27.51 -11.10
CA ILE A 209 18.78 26.33 -11.53
C ILE A 209 17.78 26.65 -12.66
N THR A 210 17.84 27.89 -13.17
CA THR A 210 16.97 28.47 -14.19
C THR A 210 17.72 28.77 -15.49
N ASP A 211 18.83 28.06 -15.71
CA ASP A 211 19.78 28.15 -16.84
C ASP A 211 19.18 27.99 -18.24
N SER A 212 17.92 27.60 -18.34
CA SER A 212 17.14 27.57 -19.56
C SER A 212 15.72 28.06 -19.31
N TYR A 213 15.11 28.66 -20.34
CA TYR A 213 13.71 29.10 -20.27
C TYR A 213 12.76 27.96 -19.89
N ASP A 214 13.03 26.73 -20.34
CA ASP A 214 12.23 25.55 -19.98
C ASP A 214 12.34 25.22 -18.48
N ASN A 215 13.54 25.27 -17.92
CA ASN A 215 13.75 25.08 -16.47
C ASN A 215 13.08 26.20 -15.68
N TRP A 216 13.27 27.45 -16.08
CA TRP A 216 12.62 28.61 -15.46
C TRP A 216 11.08 28.49 -15.48
N LEU A 217 10.52 28.05 -16.60
CA LEU A 217 9.08 27.81 -16.75
C LEU A 217 8.59 26.67 -15.85
N LYS A 218 9.34 25.56 -15.77
CA LYS A 218 9.03 24.43 -14.87
C LYS A 218 9.05 24.85 -13.40
N VAL A 219 10.02 25.65 -12.97
CA VAL A 219 10.06 26.20 -11.61
C VAL A 219 8.82 27.07 -11.36
N GLY A 220 8.47 27.94 -12.31
CA GLY A 220 7.29 28.80 -12.21
C GLY A 220 5.99 28.02 -12.06
N PHE A 221 5.78 26.98 -12.87
CA PHE A 221 4.59 26.10 -12.74
C PHE A 221 4.62 25.29 -11.44
N ALA A 222 5.75 24.69 -11.08
CA ALA A 222 5.87 23.88 -9.87
C ALA A 222 5.52 24.68 -8.60
N LEU A 223 5.99 25.93 -8.49
CA LEU A 223 5.71 26.78 -7.33
C LEU A 223 4.30 27.38 -7.34
N SER A 224 3.76 27.73 -8.50
CA SER A 224 2.40 28.29 -8.60
C SER A 224 1.32 27.24 -8.38
N GLU A 225 1.52 26.00 -8.84
CA GLU A 225 0.60 24.89 -8.58
C GLU A 225 0.58 24.51 -7.09
N GLU A 226 1.74 24.45 -6.44
CA GLU A 226 1.85 24.04 -5.03
C GLU A 226 1.42 25.14 -4.05
N PHE A 227 1.79 26.40 -4.32
CA PHE A 227 1.67 27.50 -3.35
C PHE A 227 0.79 28.67 -3.80
N GLY A 228 0.24 28.63 -5.02
CA GLY A 228 -0.50 29.75 -5.59
C GLY A 228 0.32 31.04 -5.54
N GLU A 229 -0.33 32.16 -5.24
CA GLU A 229 0.31 33.49 -5.15
C GLU A 229 1.45 33.52 -4.11
N SER A 230 1.37 32.70 -3.05
CA SER A 230 2.38 32.66 -1.98
C SER A 230 3.71 32.03 -2.40
N GLY A 231 3.79 31.45 -3.60
CA GLY A 231 5.03 30.95 -4.19
C GLY A 231 5.80 32.00 -5.00
N ARG A 232 5.24 33.20 -5.23
CA ARG A 232 5.88 34.25 -6.02
C ARG A 232 7.23 34.65 -5.44
N SER A 233 7.29 34.91 -4.13
CA SER A 233 8.54 35.28 -3.46
C SER A 233 9.63 34.22 -3.62
N LEU A 234 9.27 32.93 -3.58
CA LEU A 234 10.18 31.82 -3.82
C LEU A 234 10.68 31.80 -5.27
N PHE A 235 9.79 32.06 -6.23
CA PHE A 235 10.16 32.14 -7.64
C PHE A 235 11.18 33.23 -7.93
N HIS A 236 11.02 34.42 -7.32
CA HIS A 236 12.02 35.49 -7.42
C HIS A 236 13.35 35.11 -6.78
N ARG A 237 13.34 34.51 -5.59
CA ARG A 237 14.56 34.10 -4.87
C ARG A 237 15.36 33.02 -5.60
N VAL A 238 14.69 32.18 -6.39
CA VAL A 238 15.34 31.22 -7.28
C VAL A 238 15.83 31.90 -8.56
N SER A 239 15.00 32.73 -9.19
CA SER A 239 15.30 33.35 -10.49
C SER A 239 16.40 34.41 -10.43
N GLN A 240 16.63 35.05 -9.27
CA GLN A 240 17.56 36.17 -9.13
C GLN A 240 19.03 35.83 -9.39
N TRP A 241 19.38 34.54 -9.43
CA TRP A 241 20.74 34.07 -9.69
C TRP A 241 21.06 33.94 -11.17
N HIS A 242 20.05 34.03 -12.05
CA HIS A 242 20.26 34.08 -13.49
C HIS A 242 20.83 35.45 -13.90
N PRO A 243 21.84 35.53 -14.79
CA PRO A 243 22.48 36.80 -15.18
C PRO A 243 21.50 37.84 -15.75
N ASP A 244 20.50 37.38 -16.50
CA ASP A 244 19.48 38.23 -17.12
C ASP A 244 18.24 38.44 -16.24
N TYR A 245 18.32 38.16 -14.94
CA TYR A 245 17.17 38.30 -14.06
C TYR A 245 16.58 39.72 -14.10
N ASN A 246 15.29 39.78 -14.40
CA ASN A 246 14.50 41.00 -14.34
C ASN A 246 13.26 40.76 -13.48
N SER A 247 13.14 41.54 -12.40
CA SER A 247 12.01 41.41 -11.46
C SER A 247 10.65 41.59 -12.13
N ARG A 248 10.50 42.50 -13.11
CA ARG A 248 9.21 42.72 -13.78
C ARG A 248 8.86 41.56 -14.71
N GLU A 249 9.85 41.02 -15.42
CA GLU A 249 9.63 39.86 -16.30
C GLU A 249 9.30 38.60 -15.49
N CYS A 250 9.94 38.44 -14.33
CA CYS A 250 9.64 37.38 -13.37
C CYS A 250 8.19 37.46 -12.86
N ASP A 251 7.72 38.66 -12.51
CA ASP A 251 6.32 38.88 -12.13
C ASP A 251 5.33 38.55 -13.25
N VAL A 252 5.63 39.00 -14.47
CA VAL A 252 4.82 38.72 -15.66
C VAL A 252 4.76 37.22 -15.92
N GLN A 253 5.88 36.52 -15.81
CA GLN A 253 5.93 35.09 -16.01
C GLN A 253 5.14 34.33 -14.94
N TYR A 254 5.28 34.70 -13.66
CA TYR A 254 4.56 34.05 -12.58
C TYR A 254 3.04 34.26 -12.69
N ASN A 255 2.61 35.45 -13.10
CA ASN A 255 1.21 35.74 -13.42
C ASN A 255 0.66 34.85 -14.55
N LYS A 256 1.48 34.49 -15.54
CA LYS A 256 1.07 33.55 -16.60
C LYS A 256 0.92 32.14 -16.04
N CYS A 257 1.83 31.71 -15.16
CA CYS A 257 1.78 30.39 -14.53
C CYS A 257 0.50 30.23 -13.69
N LEU A 258 0.16 31.23 -12.86
CA LEU A 258 -1.05 31.22 -12.02
C LEU A 258 -2.36 31.18 -12.81
N LYS A 259 -2.38 31.71 -14.04
CA LYS A 259 -3.58 31.78 -14.89
C LYS A 259 -3.74 30.58 -15.82
N SER A 260 -2.77 29.67 -15.86
CA SER A 260 -2.71 28.59 -16.84
C SER A 260 -3.36 27.31 -16.30
N ASN A 261 -4.35 26.78 -17.01
CA ASN A 261 -4.99 25.47 -16.70
C ASN A 261 -4.18 24.27 -17.24
N ARG A 262 -2.85 24.36 -17.29
CA ARG A 262 -2.00 23.28 -17.82
C ARG A 262 -1.71 22.26 -16.72
N ASN A 263 -2.27 21.06 -16.86
CA ASN A 263 -1.98 19.94 -15.97
C ASN A 263 -0.72 19.20 -16.45
N GLY A 264 0.26 18.97 -15.57
CA GLY A 264 1.40 18.10 -15.86
C GLY A 264 2.72 18.40 -15.14
N ILE A 265 2.89 19.60 -14.55
CA ILE A 265 4.08 19.97 -13.77
C ILE A 265 3.68 20.09 -12.30
N THR A 266 4.41 19.42 -11.41
CA THR A 266 4.15 19.40 -9.96
C THR A 266 5.39 19.86 -9.20
N ILE A 267 5.30 20.05 -7.88
CA ILE A 267 6.46 20.42 -7.04
C ILE A 267 7.64 19.44 -7.16
N ALA A 268 7.39 18.20 -7.57
CA ALA A 268 8.43 17.22 -7.86
C ALA A 268 9.42 17.68 -8.95
N SER A 269 8.96 18.48 -9.92
CA SER A 269 9.82 19.06 -10.95
C SER A 269 10.84 20.05 -10.37
N PHE A 270 10.44 20.84 -9.38
CA PHE A 270 11.37 21.73 -8.66
C PHE A 270 12.41 20.93 -7.87
N PHE A 271 12.01 19.88 -7.14
CA PHE A 271 12.95 19.02 -6.43
C PHE A 271 13.91 18.29 -7.37
N HIS A 272 13.44 17.85 -8.53
CA HIS A 272 14.28 17.23 -9.55
C HIS A 272 15.32 18.22 -10.08
N LEU A 273 14.91 19.45 -10.42
CA LEU A 273 15.84 20.50 -10.87
C LEU A 273 16.89 20.81 -9.80
N CYS A 274 16.48 21.03 -8.54
CA CYS A 274 17.44 21.24 -7.45
C CYS A 274 18.49 20.12 -7.38
N LYS A 275 18.04 18.86 -7.45
CA LYS A 275 18.94 17.70 -7.42
C LYS A 275 19.89 17.65 -8.62
N VAL A 276 19.42 17.93 -9.83
CA VAL A 276 20.26 17.96 -11.04
C VAL A 276 21.37 19.02 -10.91
N HIS A 277 21.09 20.14 -10.26
CA HIS A 277 22.05 21.20 -9.98
C HIS A 277 22.82 21.02 -8.66
N GLY A 278 22.75 19.83 -8.04
CA GLY A 278 23.53 19.49 -6.83
C GLY A 278 22.99 20.08 -5.51
N ILE A 279 21.78 20.63 -5.50
CA ILE A 279 21.10 21.15 -4.31
C ILE A 279 20.18 20.07 -3.74
N GLU A 280 20.59 19.47 -2.62
CA GLU A 280 19.84 18.40 -1.94
C GLU A 280 19.38 18.79 -0.54
N LEU A 281 18.30 18.17 -0.05
CA LEU A 281 17.80 18.35 1.33
C LEU A 281 18.78 17.75 2.36
N THR A 282 18.89 18.38 3.53
CA THR A 282 19.65 17.82 4.66
C THR A 282 18.99 16.52 5.13
N LYS A 283 19.76 15.43 5.14
CA LYS A 283 19.33 14.18 5.78
C LYS A 283 19.25 14.44 7.28
N SER A 284 18.09 14.25 7.89
CA SER A 284 17.97 14.19 9.35
C SER A 284 18.60 12.88 9.81
N ASP A 285 19.74 12.95 10.48
CA ASP A 285 20.30 11.79 11.18
C ASP A 285 19.31 11.33 12.26
N PRO A 286 18.98 10.03 12.36
CA PRO A 286 18.29 9.50 13.52
C PRO A 286 19.19 9.71 14.74
N ILE A 287 18.64 10.33 15.78
CA ILE A 287 19.28 10.49 17.07
C ILE A 287 19.65 9.10 17.60
N HIS A 288 20.93 8.74 17.52
CA HIS A 288 21.48 7.49 18.02
C HIS A 288 21.67 7.62 19.53
N TYR A 289 20.69 7.18 20.32
CA TYR A 289 20.97 6.87 21.73
C TYR A 289 21.92 5.68 21.75
N SER A 290 23.10 5.89 22.33
CA SER A 290 24.08 4.83 22.52
C SER A 290 23.71 4.03 23.76
N GLN A 291 23.62 2.70 23.63
CA GLN A 291 23.84 1.80 24.75
C GLN A 291 24.87 0.74 24.34
N LYS A 292 26.05 0.93 24.93
CA LYS A 292 27.15 -0.02 24.98
C LYS A 292 26.80 -1.20 25.89
N ASP A 293 27.37 -2.35 25.51
CA ASP A 293 27.85 -3.45 26.35
C ASP A 293 26.86 -4.18 27.27
N ARG A 294 26.54 -5.42 26.89
CA ARG A 294 26.82 -6.60 27.74
C ARG A 294 26.67 -7.92 26.96
N ALA A 295 27.81 -8.56 26.72
CA ALA A 295 27.90 -9.99 26.44
C ALA A 295 27.66 -10.78 27.74
N LEU A 296 26.98 -11.94 27.66
CA LEU A 296 27.42 -13.21 28.26
C LEU A 296 26.42 -14.35 28.03
N GLN A 297 27.00 -15.55 27.87
CA GLN A 297 26.42 -16.86 27.70
C GLN A 297 25.36 -17.23 28.76
N GLY A 298 24.38 -18.05 28.36
CA GLY A 298 23.56 -18.82 29.28
C GLY A 298 22.68 -19.83 28.55
N LYS A 299 22.90 -21.12 28.80
CA LYS A 299 21.95 -22.20 28.50
C LYS A 299 20.63 -21.90 29.23
N TYR A 300 19.48 -22.02 28.58
CA TYR A 300 18.19 -21.97 29.26
C TYR A 300 17.50 -23.33 29.16
N GLU A 301 17.44 -23.97 30.33
CA GLU A 301 16.48 -25.03 30.65
C GLU A 301 15.07 -24.42 30.69
N ALA A 302 14.09 -25.22 30.27
CA ALA A 302 12.69 -24.86 30.26
C ALA A 302 12.14 -24.79 31.69
N GLN A 303 11.52 -23.65 32.03
CA GLN A 303 10.26 -23.53 32.78
C GLN A 303 10.05 -22.07 33.19
N GLU A 304 9.01 -21.41 32.67
CA GLU A 304 8.07 -20.58 33.44
C GLU A 304 6.88 -20.15 32.55
N ASN A 305 5.71 -20.06 33.18
CA ASN A 305 4.39 -20.00 32.54
C ASN A 305 4.25 -18.83 31.56
N ALA A 306 3.89 -19.11 30.31
CA ALA A 306 3.50 -18.11 29.31
C ALA A 306 1.96 -17.91 29.38
N PRO A 307 1.44 -16.90 30.10
CA PRO A 307 0.00 -16.73 30.30
C PRO A 307 -0.81 -16.55 29.01
N TYR A 308 -0.16 -16.15 27.91
CA TYR A 308 -0.82 -15.89 26.62
C TYR A 308 -0.32 -16.79 25.48
N GLY A 309 0.49 -17.79 25.79
CA GLY A 309 0.99 -18.78 24.85
C GLY A 309 2.46 -18.59 24.44
N TYR A 310 3.01 -19.65 23.85
CA TYR A 310 4.42 -19.81 23.52
C TYR A 310 4.53 -20.37 22.11
N ASN A 311 5.36 -19.77 21.26
CA ASN A 311 5.67 -20.30 19.94
C ASN A 311 6.75 -21.39 20.06
N PRO A 312 6.43 -22.68 19.86
CA PRO A 312 7.38 -23.77 20.06
C PRO A 312 8.48 -23.87 18.99
N TYR A 313 8.38 -23.07 17.92
CA TYR A 313 9.31 -23.10 16.80
C TYR A 313 10.22 -21.86 16.77
N THR A 314 9.74 -20.69 17.19
CA THR A 314 10.55 -19.45 17.26
C THR A 314 11.01 -19.12 18.67
N GLY A 315 10.38 -19.69 19.71
CA GLY A 315 10.65 -19.38 21.11
C GLY A 315 10.03 -18.06 21.60
N GLU A 316 9.24 -17.39 20.76
CA GLU A 316 8.58 -16.12 21.10
C GLU A 316 7.44 -16.35 22.10
N ILE A 317 7.34 -15.46 23.09
CA ILE A 317 6.26 -15.43 24.07
C ILE A 317 5.21 -14.46 23.55
N PHE A 318 3.96 -14.90 23.46
CA PHE A 318 2.85 -14.02 23.11
C PHE A 318 2.53 -13.11 24.31
N ASP A 319 2.21 -11.85 24.04
CA ASP A 319 1.72 -10.93 25.05
C ASP A 319 0.19 -11.00 25.18
N GLU A 320 -0.39 -10.15 26.02
CA GLU A 320 -1.84 -10.11 26.31
C GLU A 320 -2.74 -9.92 25.07
N ARG A 321 -2.17 -9.54 23.92
CA ARG A 321 -2.86 -9.34 22.65
C ARG A 321 -2.92 -10.60 21.79
N GLY A 322 -2.17 -11.64 22.14
CA GLY A 322 -2.13 -12.91 21.40
C GLY A 322 -1.18 -12.92 20.18
N TYR A 323 -0.31 -11.92 20.05
CA TYR A 323 0.72 -11.84 19.00
C TYR A 323 1.97 -11.07 19.52
N PRO A 324 3.14 -11.16 18.86
CA PRO A 324 4.35 -10.44 19.30
C PRO A 324 4.22 -8.92 19.17
N SER A 325 4.76 -8.15 20.11
CA SER A 325 4.71 -6.67 20.11
C SER A 325 5.28 -6.01 18.85
N GLU A 326 6.16 -6.68 18.11
CA GLU A 326 6.70 -6.20 16.83
C GLU A 326 5.65 -6.13 15.71
N TRP A 327 4.46 -6.69 15.95
CA TRP A 327 3.28 -6.61 15.08
C TRP A 327 2.39 -5.41 15.41
N ASP A 328 2.74 -4.61 16.42
CA ASP A 328 2.17 -3.28 16.57
C ASP A 328 2.57 -2.48 15.34
N PHE A 329 1.62 -2.32 14.41
CA PHE A 329 1.77 -1.50 13.23
C PHE A 329 1.93 -0.03 13.64
N HIS A 330 3.15 0.35 14.04
CA HIS A 330 3.52 1.75 14.25
C HIS A 330 3.57 2.42 12.87
N LEU A 331 2.41 2.90 12.42
CA LEU A 331 2.33 3.85 11.32
C LEU A 331 2.83 5.20 11.84
N ASN A 332 4.16 5.39 11.80
CA ASN A 332 4.79 6.71 11.93
C ASN A 332 4.66 7.50 10.63
#